data_AF-A0A9D7I8P2-F1
#
_entry.id   AF-A0A9D7I8P2-F1
#
_cell.length_a   1.000
_cell.length_b   1.000
_cell.length_c   1.000
_cell.angle_alpha   90.00
_cell.angle_beta   90.00
_cell.angle_gamma   90.00
#
_symmetry.space_group_name_H-M   'P 1'
#
loop_
_entity.id
_entity.type
_entity.pdbx_description
1 polymer ?
#
loop_
_entity_poly.entity_id
_entity_poly.type
_entity_poly.pdbx_seq_one_letter_code
_entity_poly.pdbx_strand_id
1 'polypeptide(L)' 'MRNIFMKPNIEKIVSKWLKKLAIPTSKSFIKKQLRSHPEYPSLVSITDTLDELGIDNASLVVEGTNW' A
#
# COMPACT_ATOMS: atom_id res chain seq x y z
N MET A 1 21.12 -4.13 -18.04
CA MET A 1 19.73 -4.61 -18.27
C MET A 1 18.92 -4.38 -17.01
N ARG A 2 17.81 -3.62 -17.06
CA ARG A 2 16.86 -3.56 -15.93
C ARG A 2 16.05 -4.84 -15.97
N ASN A 3 16.13 -5.63 -14.90
CA ASN A 3 15.35 -6.84 -14.75
C ASN A 3 13.87 -6.45 -14.57
N ILE A 4 13.05 -6.71 -15.59
CA ILE A 4 11.65 -6.24 -15.70
C ILE A 4 10.71 -7.12 -14.85
N PHE A 5 11.18 -8.27 -14.37
CA PHE A 5 10.43 -9.24 -13.55
C PHE A 5 10.70 -9.09 -12.04
N MET A 6 10.92 -7.87 -11.54
CA MET A 6 10.98 -7.66 -10.09
C MET A 6 9.56 -7.67 -9.52
N LYS A 7 9.21 -8.69 -8.71
CA LYS A 7 7.94 -8.70 -7.97
C LYS A 7 7.86 -7.43 -7.12
N PRO A 8 6.83 -6.57 -7.29
CA PRO A 8 6.72 -5.36 -6.51
C PRO A 8 6.65 -5.71 -5.03
N ASN A 9 7.52 -5.08 -4.24
CA ASN A 9 7.49 -5.22 -2.79
C ASN A 9 6.52 -4.18 -2.23
N ILE A 10 5.31 -4.63 -1.88
CA ILE A 10 4.21 -3.80 -1.37
C ILE A 10 4.62 -2.97 -0.15
N GLU A 11 5.39 -3.55 0.79
CA GLU A 11 5.91 -2.85 1.98
C GLU A 11 6.77 -1.65 1.58
N LYS A 12 7.64 -1.85 0.58
CA LYS A 12 8.52 -0.80 0.06
C LYS A 12 7.75 0.27 -0.70
N ILE A 13 6.68 -0.10 -1.41
CA ILE A 13 5.82 0.83 -2.15
C ILE A 13 5.05 1.71 -1.15
N VAL A 14 4.33 1.11 -0.21
CA VAL A 14 3.55 1.84 0.81
C VAL A 14 4.46 2.73 1.65
N SER A 15 5.59 2.21 2.15
CA SER A 15 6.54 3.03 2.92
C SER A 15 7.08 4.23 2.15
N LYS A 16 7.34 4.06 0.84
CA LYS A 16 7.80 5.18 -0.02
C LYS A 16 6.68 6.19 -0.27
N TRP A 17 5.46 5.72 -0.46
CA TRP A 17 4.30 6.55 -0.71
C TRP A 17 3.95 7.40 0.53
N LEU A 18 3.85 6.79 1.71
CA LEU A 18 3.62 7.52 2.97
C LEU A 18 4.72 8.56 3.25
N LYS A 19 5.98 8.20 2.98
CA LYS A 19 7.09 9.15 3.07
C LYS A 19 6.93 10.34 2.12
N LYS A 20 6.44 10.14 0.89
CA LYS A 20 6.19 11.21 -0.08
C LYS A 20 5.04 12.13 0.36
N LEU A 21 4.04 11.57 1.07
CA LEU A 21 2.93 12.33 1.65
C LEU A 21 3.29 13.01 2.98
N ALA A 22 4.56 12.95 3.40
CA ALA A 22 5.03 13.48 4.68
C ALA A 22 4.31 12.90 5.92
N ILE A 23 3.72 11.71 5.80
CA ILE A 23 3.07 11.01 6.92
C ILE A 23 4.17 10.31 7.74
N PRO A 24 4.36 10.66 9.02
CA PRO A 24 5.48 10.17 9.83
C PRO A 24 5.24 8.72 10.25
N THR A 25 5.83 7.77 9.52
CA THR A 25 5.76 6.34 9.84
C THR A 25 7.14 5.68 9.70
N SER A 26 7.42 4.68 10.54
CA SER A 26 8.63 3.88 10.40
C SER A 26 8.42 2.72 9.44
N LYS A 27 9.45 2.34 8.69
CA LYS A 27 9.36 1.21 7.74
C LYS A 27 9.05 -0.12 8.44
N SER A 28 9.60 -0.32 9.63
CA SER A 28 9.35 -1.53 10.43
C SER A 28 7.92 -1.59 10.91
N PHE A 29 7.34 -0.47 11.30
CA PHE A 29 5.94 -0.36 11.69
C PHE A 29 5.00 -0.70 10.54
N ILE A 30 5.17 -0.06 9.37
CA ILE A 30 4.35 -0.33 8.18
C ILE A 30 4.48 -1.78 7.72
N LYS A 31 5.70 -2.32 7.73
CA LYS A 31 5.93 -3.74 7.43
C LYS A 31 5.19 -4.66 8.39
N LYS A 32 5.17 -4.35 9.68
CA LYS A 32 4.47 -5.15 10.69
C LYS A 32 2.95 -5.10 10.46
N GLN A 33 2.37 -3.91 10.33
CA GLN A 33 0.93 -3.73 10.12
C GLN A 33 0.44 -4.44 8.85
N LEU A 34 1.11 -4.22 7.72
CA LEU A 34 0.74 -4.86 6.46
C LEU A 34 0.80 -6.40 6.56
N ARG A 35 1.85 -6.95 7.19
CA ARG A 35 2.02 -8.42 7.31
C ARG A 35 1.09 -9.07 8.33
N SER A 36 0.56 -8.32 9.29
CA SER A 36 -0.44 -8.85 10.23
C SER A 36 -1.83 -8.96 9.62
N HIS A 37 -2.07 -8.32 8.47
CA HIS A 37 -3.35 -8.37 7.80
C HIS A 37 -3.60 -9.76 7.17
N PRO A 38 -4.78 -10.39 7.36
CA PRO A 38 -5.08 -11.72 6.82
C PRO A 38 -4.97 -11.80 5.30
N GLU A 39 -5.43 -10.75 4.61
CA GLU A 39 -5.39 -10.66 3.15
C GLU A 39 -4.04 -10.19 2.58
N TYR A 40 -2.97 -10.16 3.39
CA TYR A 40 -1.67 -9.78 2.87
C TYR A 40 -1.12 -10.84 1.89
N PRO A 41 -0.56 -10.47 0.73
CA PRO A 41 -0.42 -9.11 0.18
C PRO A 41 -1.56 -8.76 -0.79
N SER A 42 -2.39 -7.78 -0.44
CA SER A 42 -3.50 -7.30 -1.29
C SER A 42 -3.71 -5.78 -1.19
N LEU A 43 -4.52 -5.22 -2.09
CA LEU A 43 -4.95 -3.83 -1.99
C LEU A 43 -5.77 -3.58 -0.72
N VAL A 44 -6.62 -4.53 -0.34
CA VAL A 44 -7.42 -4.49 0.91
C VAL A 44 -6.50 -4.36 2.12
N SER A 45 -5.41 -5.16 2.15
CA SER A 45 -4.44 -5.04 3.26
C SER A 45 -3.80 -3.65 3.37
N ILE A 46 -3.74 -2.87 2.28
CA ILE A 46 -3.28 -1.48 2.32
C ILE A 46 -4.38 -0.57 2.86
N THR A 47 -5.58 -0.61 2.29
CA THR A 47 -6.68 0.30 2.66
C THR A 47 -7.04 0.16 4.12
N ASP A 48 -7.18 -1.07 4.60
CA ASP A 48 -7.57 -1.34 5.98
C ASP A 48 -6.46 -0.90 6.95
N THR A 49 -5.18 -1.07 6.57
CA THR A 49 -4.05 -0.53 7.34
C THR A 49 -4.09 1.00 7.39
N LEU A 50 -4.49 1.69 6.32
CA LEU A 50 -4.59 3.15 6.34
C LEU A 50 -5.75 3.62 7.21
N ASP A 51 -6.89 2.95 7.15
CA ASP A 51 -8.06 3.22 7.98
C ASP A 51 -7.74 3.03 9.47
N GLU A 52 -7.05 1.94 9.83
CA GLU A 52 -6.58 1.68 11.20
C GLU A 52 -5.63 2.77 11.72
N LEU A 53 -4.86 3.41 10.84
CA LEU A 53 -3.94 4.49 11.18
C LEU A 53 -4.61 5.88 11.16
N GLY A 54 -5.90 5.95 10.84
CA GLY A 54 -6.61 7.22 10.66
C GLY A 54 -6.05 8.06 9.51
N ILE A 55 -5.52 7.40 8.48
CA ILE A 55 -4.99 8.05 7.28
C ILE A 55 -6.10 8.07 6.22
N ASP A 56 -6.61 9.27 5.93
CA ASP A 56 -7.62 9.49 4.90
C ASP A 56 -7.16 8.91 3.55
N ASN A 57 -7.97 8.00 3.00
CA ASN A 57 -7.72 7.37 1.72
C ASN A 57 -9.06 7.08 0.99
N ALA A 58 -8.98 6.89 -0.32
CA ALA A 58 -10.13 6.54 -1.15
C ALA A 58 -9.73 5.49 -2.19
N SER A 59 -10.54 4.44 -2.30
CA SER A 59 -10.45 3.44 -3.37
C SER A 59 -11.50 3.73 -4.43
N LEU A 60 -11.08 3.93 -5.67
CA LEU A 60 -11.97 4.23 -6.79
C LEU A 60 -12.06 3.03 -7.73
N VAL A 61 -13.29 2.59 -8.02
CA VAL A 61 -13.57 1.63 -9.09
C VAL A 61 -13.86 2.44 -10.35
N VAL A 62 -12.98 2.32 -11.34
CA VAL A 62 -13.19 2.93 -12.66
C VAL A 62 -13.80 1.85 -13.54
N GLU A 63 -15.10 1.96 -13.82
CA GLU A 63 -15.71 1.16 -14.89
C GLU A 63 -15.07 1.58 -16.21
N GLY A 64 -14.54 0.61 -16.94
CA GLY A 64 -14.06 0.87 -18.29
C GLY A 64 -15.26 1.27 -19.14
N THR A 65 -15.38 2.56 -19.48
CA THR A 65 -16.24 2.95 -20.59
C THR A 65 -15.82 2.11 -21.79
N ASN A 66 -16.72 1.33 -22.36
CA ASN A 66 -16.47 0.60 -23.59
C ASN A 66 -16.19 1.64 -24.68
N TRP A 67 -14.95 1.67 -25.18
CA TRP A 67 -14.54 2.44 -26.36
C TRP A 67 -14.66 1.52 -27.57
#